data_AF-A0A1A8LKX3-F1
#
_entry.id   AF-A0A1A8LKX3-F1
#
_cell.length_a   1.000
_cell.length_b   1.000
_cell.length_c   1.000
_cell.angle_alpha   90.00
_cell.angle_beta   90.00
_cell.angle_gamma   90.00
#
_symmetry.space_group_name_H-M   'P 1'
#
loop_
_entity.id
_entity.type
_entity.pdbx_description
1 polymer ?
#
loop_
_entity_poly.entity_id
_entity_poly.type
_entity_poly.pdbx_seq_one_letter_code
_entity_poly.pdbx_strand_id
1 'polypeptide(L)'
;MTSELEKNRQRLKELLEKPGNGTCADCGASDPEWASYTLGVFVCHSCSGLHRNIAQISKVKSLLLDPWSSSEIEFINSVGNNAAKAKYEKMVPAFYYRPTNKDCQLLRDQWIRAKYERKEFMFLEQQEPYSAGYREGFLWKRGRDNGQYLNRKFILSERDGVLKYFNKNDVSDIIMIQTFKPSLCFGF
;
A
#
# COMPACT_ATOMS: atom_id res chain seq x y z
N MET A 1 22.76 30.22 22.97
CA MET A 1 21.68 29.23 23.16
C MET A 1 21.15 28.86 21.78
N THR A 2 21.15 27.58 21.39
CA THR A 2 20.56 27.15 20.11
C THR A 2 19.04 27.33 20.15
N SER A 3 18.46 27.84 19.06
CA SER A 3 17.02 28.04 18.95
C SER A 3 16.27 26.71 19.02
N GLU A 4 15.01 26.72 19.48
CA GLU A 4 14.17 25.52 19.53
C GLU A 4 14.03 24.86 18.15
N LEU A 5 13.96 25.67 17.09
CA LEU A 5 13.95 25.19 15.71
C LEU A 5 15.20 24.38 15.36
N GLU A 6 16.39 24.84 15.76
CA GLU A 6 17.66 24.14 15.48
C GLU A 6 17.74 22.83 16.27
N LYS A 7 17.29 22.83 17.53
CA LYS A 7 17.20 21.62 18.35
C LYS A 7 16.25 20.59 17.72
N ASN A 8 15.09 21.04 17.23
CA ASN A 8 14.10 20.19 16.60
C ASN A 8 14.61 19.59 15.28
N ARG A 9 15.33 20.37 14.47
CA ARG A 9 16.02 19.86 13.27
C ARG A 9 17.06 18.79 13.60
N GLN A 10 17.84 19.00 14.65
CA GLN A 10 18.83 18.01 15.09
C GLN A 10 18.17 16.70 15.55
N ARG A 11 17.10 16.79 16.35
CA ARG A 11 16.31 15.61 16.76
C ARG A 11 15.76 14.84 15.56
N LEU A 12 15.24 15.53 14.54
CA LEU A 12 14.73 14.87 13.33
C LEU A 12 15.81 14.08 12.59
N LYS A 13 17.04 14.60 12.51
CA LYS A 13 18.18 13.88 11.92
C LYS A 13 18.50 12.61 12.71
N GLU A 14 18.55 12.70 14.04
CA GLU A 14 18.77 11.55 14.91
C GLU A 14 17.67 10.49 14.77
N LEU A 15 16.42 10.91 14.50
CA LEU A 15 15.33 9.96 14.24
C LEU A 15 15.50 9.21 12.91
N LEU A 16 16.05 9.83 11.87
CA LEU A 16 16.31 9.14 10.59
C LEU A 16 17.40 8.07 10.72
N GLU A 17 18.34 8.26 11.65
CA GLU A 17 19.41 7.29 11.94
C GLU A 17 18.90 6.06 12.71
N LYS A 18 17.67 6.11 13.25
CA LYS A 18 17.09 4.95 13.93
C LYS A 18 16.77 3.82 12.94
N PRO A 19 16.93 2.54 13.35
CA PRO A 19 16.63 1.40 12.50
C PRO A 19 15.24 1.48 11.87
N GLY A 20 15.16 1.26 10.56
CA GLY A 20 13.92 1.29 9.77
C GLY A 20 13.49 2.69 9.29
N ASN A 21 13.96 3.77 9.92
CA ASN A 21 13.58 5.13 9.53
C ASN A 21 14.36 5.67 8.33
N GLY A 22 15.52 5.09 8.01
CA GLY A 22 16.33 5.44 6.83
C GLY A 22 15.74 5.01 5.47
N THR A 23 14.57 4.36 5.47
CA THR A 23 13.86 3.97 4.24
C THR A 23 12.39 4.34 4.34
N CYS A 24 11.77 4.74 3.23
CA CYS A 24 10.35 5.04 3.14
C CYS A 24 9.50 3.86 3.59
N ALA A 25 8.58 4.14 4.51
CA ALA A 25 7.68 3.15 5.11
C ALA A 25 6.75 2.41 4.11
N ASP A 26 6.59 2.93 2.88
CA ASP A 26 5.60 2.41 1.94
C ASP A 26 6.19 1.77 0.69
N CYS A 27 7.32 2.30 0.19
CA CYS A 27 7.91 1.83 -1.07
C CYS A 27 9.40 1.45 -0.96
N GLY A 28 9.99 1.59 0.23
CA GLY A 28 11.39 1.22 0.49
C GLY A 28 12.45 2.12 -0.16
N ALA A 29 12.07 3.26 -0.77
CA ALA A 29 13.05 4.26 -1.22
C ALA A 29 13.95 4.69 -0.06
N SER A 30 15.26 4.84 -0.28
CA SER A 30 16.18 5.34 0.74
C SER A 30 15.90 6.82 1.08
N ASP A 31 16.45 7.25 2.21
CA ASP A 31 16.59 8.65 2.60
C ASP A 31 15.25 9.43 2.55
N PRO A 32 14.23 9.02 3.33
CA PRO A 32 12.94 9.70 3.32
C PRO A 32 13.07 11.15 3.81
N GLU A 33 12.57 12.09 3.01
CA GLU A 33 12.64 13.53 3.30
C GLU A 33 11.35 14.09 3.93
N TRP A 34 10.34 13.24 4.12
CA TRP A 34 9.02 13.61 4.62
C TRP A 34 8.61 12.68 5.76
N ALA A 35 7.71 13.15 6.61
CA ALA A 35 7.07 12.30 7.60
C ALA A 35 5.58 12.61 7.75
N SER A 36 4.78 11.58 8.01
CA SER A 36 3.42 11.72 8.48
C SER A 36 3.42 11.85 9.99
N TYR A 37 3.12 13.04 10.51
CA TYR A 37 3.09 13.32 11.94
C TYR A 37 1.79 12.88 12.63
N THR A 38 0.90 12.23 11.89
CA THR A 38 -0.36 11.64 12.39
C THR A 38 -0.30 10.11 12.39
N LEU A 39 0.48 9.51 11.48
CA LEU A 39 0.74 8.08 11.44
C LEU A 39 2.06 7.68 12.10
N GLY A 40 3.01 8.61 12.26
CA GLY A 40 4.31 8.34 12.87
C GLY A 40 5.32 7.69 11.94
N VAL A 41 5.22 7.90 10.62
CA VAL A 41 6.06 7.25 9.60
C VAL A 41 6.88 8.23 8.78
N PHE A 42 8.09 7.84 8.41
CA PHE A 42 8.98 8.52 7.47
C PHE A 42 8.75 7.97 6.05
N VAL A 43 8.54 8.87 5.09
CA VAL A 43 8.18 8.55 3.71
C VAL A 43 8.98 9.39 2.71
N CYS A 44 9.18 8.88 1.50
CA CYS A 44 9.85 9.64 0.44
C CYS A 44 8.96 10.76 -0.10
N HIS A 45 9.54 11.68 -0.89
CA HIS A 45 8.78 12.76 -1.54
C HIS A 45 7.59 12.25 -2.36
N SER A 46 7.76 11.17 -3.13
CA SER A 46 6.67 10.63 -3.96
C SER A 46 5.52 10.05 -3.13
N CYS A 47 5.82 9.27 -2.08
CA CYS A 47 4.78 8.72 -1.19
C CYS A 47 4.11 9.81 -0.34
N SER A 48 4.81 10.88 0.04
CA SER A 48 4.17 12.01 0.73
C SER A 48 3.05 12.64 -0.12
N GLY A 49 3.21 12.69 -1.45
CA GLY A 49 2.16 13.08 -2.38
C GLY A 49 0.93 12.16 -2.34
N LEU A 50 1.12 10.85 -2.21
CA LEU A 50 0.03 9.88 -2.08
C LEU A 50 -0.67 9.97 -0.72
N HIS A 51 0.07 10.23 0.35
CA HIS A 51 -0.51 10.49 1.67
C HIS A 51 -1.42 11.72 1.69
N ARG A 52 -1.17 12.74 0.84
CA ARG A 52 -2.08 13.89 0.71
C ARG A 52 -3.44 13.50 0.12
N ASN A 53 -3.54 12.40 -0.61
CA ASN A 53 -4.82 11.87 -1.13
C ASN A 53 -5.69 11.20 -0.04
N ILE A 54 -5.15 11.04 1.17
CA ILE A 54 -5.85 10.53 2.38
C ILE A 54 -5.67 11.51 3.55
N ALA A 55 -5.75 12.82 3.30
CA ALA A 55 -5.46 13.89 4.27
C ALA A 55 -6.28 13.84 5.57
N GLN A 56 -7.44 13.19 5.55
CA GLN A 56 -8.27 12.93 6.74
C GLN A 56 -7.63 11.91 7.71
N ILE A 57 -6.67 11.12 7.23
CA ILE A 57 -5.96 10.09 7.99
C ILE A 57 -4.49 10.46 8.18
N SER A 58 -3.85 10.97 7.12
CA SER A 58 -2.43 11.28 7.11
C SER A 58 -2.15 12.73 6.75
N LYS A 59 -1.54 13.45 7.70
CA LYS A 59 -0.96 14.77 7.49
C LYS A 59 0.56 14.66 7.45
N VAL A 60 1.17 15.22 6.41
CA VAL A 60 2.61 15.12 6.13
C VAL A 60 3.30 16.48 6.20
N LYS A 61 4.58 16.47 6.61
CA LYS A 61 5.49 17.62 6.61
C LYS A 61 6.85 17.21 6.04
N SER A 62 7.52 18.12 5.37
CA SER A 62 8.93 18.00 5.00
C SER A 62 9.79 18.05 6.25
N LEU A 63 10.77 17.15 6.35
CA LEU A 63 11.70 17.12 7.48
C LEU A 63 12.64 18.33 7.49
N LEU A 64 12.90 18.91 6.31
CA LEU A 64 13.83 20.03 6.14
C LEU A 64 13.12 21.39 6.08
N LEU A 65 12.00 21.46 5.34
CA LEU A 65 11.40 22.73 4.92
C LEU A 65 10.30 23.22 5.86
N ASP A 66 9.60 22.31 6.55
CA ASP A 66 8.45 22.67 7.38
C ASP A 66 8.85 22.86 8.86
N PRO A 67 8.13 23.72 9.61
CA PRO A 67 8.31 23.84 11.05
C PRO A 67 7.71 22.63 11.78
N TRP A 68 8.46 22.11 12.76
CA TRP A 68 8.07 20.99 13.60
C TRP A 68 7.97 21.40 15.07
N SER A 69 6.86 21.05 15.72
CA SER A 69 6.73 21.20 17.16
C SER A 69 7.44 20.06 17.91
N SER A 70 7.80 20.32 19.16
CA SER A 70 8.39 19.31 20.04
C SER A 70 7.47 18.09 20.23
N SER A 71 6.15 18.30 20.32
CA SER A 71 5.15 17.22 20.45
C SER A 71 5.00 16.37 19.19
N GLU A 72 5.10 16.97 17.99
CA GLU A 72 5.10 16.22 16.73
C GLU A 72 6.33 15.31 16.63
N ILE A 73 7.50 15.84 17.02
CA ILE A 73 8.77 15.07 17.05
C ILE A 73 8.69 13.92 18.06
N GLU A 74 8.12 14.16 19.24
CA GLU A 74 7.91 13.11 20.24
C GLU A 74 6.98 12.01 19.76
N PHE A 75 5.91 12.38 19.06
CA PHE A 75 4.99 11.41 18.49
C PHE A 75 5.67 10.52 17.44
N ILE A 76 6.32 11.11 16.42
CA ILE A 76 7.02 10.32 15.40
C ILE A 76 8.17 9.49 16.00
N ASN A 77 8.81 9.97 17.08
CA ASN A 77 9.83 9.23 17.81
C ASN A 77 9.28 7.99 18.54
N SER A 78 8.07 8.10 19.12
CA SER A 78 7.40 7.01 19.82
C SER A 78 6.85 5.92 18.88
N VAL A 79 6.63 6.25 17.61
CA VAL A 79 6.15 5.32 16.59
C VAL A 79 7.32 4.85 15.71
N GLY A 80 7.77 5.70 14.78
CA GLY A 80 8.75 5.33 13.77
C GLY A 80 8.28 4.20 12.84
N ASN A 81 9.09 3.93 11.81
CA ASN A 81 8.71 3.00 10.75
C ASN A 81 8.57 1.56 11.24
N ASN A 82 9.42 1.11 12.17
CA ASN A 82 9.34 -0.25 12.70
C ASN A 82 8.06 -0.51 13.50
N ALA A 83 7.66 0.39 14.40
CA ALA A 83 6.42 0.19 15.15
C ALA A 83 5.20 0.36 14.23
N ALA A 84 5.25 1.29 13.28
CA ALA A 84 4.22 1.43 12.26
C ALA A 84 4.09 0.14 11.42
N LYS A 85 5.20 -0.48 11.01
CA LYS A 85 5.20 -1.77 10.32
C LYS A 85 4.57 -2.86 11.17
N ALA A 86 4.97 -2.98 12.44
CA ALA A 86 4.39 -3.96 13.36
C ALA A 86 2.87 -3.78 13.57
N LYS A 87 2.36 -2.55 13.43
CA LYS A 87 0.94 -2.22 13.56
C LYS A 87 0.16 -2.39 12.25
N TYR A 88 0.58 -1.69 11.19
CA TYR A 88 -0.14 -1.56 9.93
C TYR A 88 0.19 -2.66 8.91
N GLU A 89 1.21 -3.47 9.17
CA GLU A 89 1.59 -4.62 8.32
C GLU A 89 1.60 -5.93 9.12
N LYS A 90 0.85 -5.96 10.24
CA LYS A 90 0.80 -7.10 11.17
C LYS A 90 0.42 -8.41 10.48
N MET A 91 -0.56 -8.37 9.58
CA MET A 91 -1.15 -9.54 8.94
C MET A 91 -1.16 -9.37 7.42
N VAL A 92 -0.03 -9.01 6.82
CA VAL A 92 0.09 -8.97 5.35
C VAL A 92 0.16 -10.41 4.82
N PRO A 93 -0.76 -10.86 3.96
CA PRO A 93 -0.70 -12.19 3.38
C PRO A 93 0.60 -12.40 2.59
N ALA A 94 1.13 -13.62 2.60
CA ALA A 94 2.37 -13.95 1.89
C ALA A 94 2.29 -13.68 0.37
N PHE A 95 1.09 -13.80 -0.22
CA PHE A 95 0.84 -13.52 -1.63
C PHE A 95 0.60 -12.04 -1.95
N TYR A 96 0.47 -11.17 -0.94
CA TYR A 96 0.14 -9.77 -1.18
C TYR A 96 1.35 -9.02 -1.73
N TYR A 97 1.19 -8.41 -2.90
CA TYR A 97 2.27 -7.69 -3.56
C TYR A 97 2.68 -6.44 -2.78
N ARG A 98 3.98 -6.34 -2.45
CA ARG A 98 4.57 -5.17 -1.77
C ARG A 98 5.27 -4.29 -2.81
N PRO A 99 4.74 -3.09 -3.10
CA PRO A 99 5.33 -2.23 -4.13
C PRO A 99 6.66 -1.63 -3.68
N THR A 100 7.53 -1.40 -4.65
CA THR A 100 8.81 -0.70 -4.54
C THR A 100 8.68 0.72 -5.08
N ASN A 101 9.71 1.53 -4.90
CA ASN A 101 9.78 2.89 -5.45
C ASN A 101 9.78 2.95 -6.98
N LYS A 102 10.04 1.81 -7.65
CA LYS A 102 10.04 1.70 -9.12
C LYS A 102 8.66 1.37 -9.69
N ASP A 103 7.73 0.93 -8.85
CA ASP A 103 6.38 0.59 -9.27
C ASP A 103 5.55 1.82 -9.64
N CYS A 104 4.56 1.60 -10.50
CA CYS A 104 3.65 2.64 -10.92
C CYS A 104 2.88 3.23 -9.72
N GLN A 105 2.43 4.46 -9.87
CA GLN A 105 1.76 5.20 -8.80
C GLN A 105 0.55 4.45 -8.22
N LEU A 106 -0.21 3.74 -9.07
CA LEU A 106 -1.39 2.98 -8.66
C LEU A 106 -1.06 1.92 -7.61
N LEU A 107 0.00 1.12 -7.81
CA LEU A 107 0.36 0.05 -6.87
C LEU A 107 0.78 0.64 -5.52
N ARG A 108 1.56 1.72 -5.53
CA ARG A 108 1.97 2.42 -4.31
C ARG A 108 0.80 3.09 -3.59
N ASP A 109 -0.12 3.73 -4.31
CA ASP A 109 -1.32 4.37 -3.73
C ASP A 109 -2.24 3.34 -3.09
N GLN A 110 -2.50 2.21 -3.78
CA GLN A 110 -3.34 1.15 -3.24
C GLN A 110 -2.73 0.47 -2.01
N TRP A 111 -1.41 0.32 -1.96
CA TRP A 111 -0.70 -0.16 -0.78
C TRP A 111 -0.86 0.77 0.42
N ILE A 112 -0.67 2.08 0.23
CA ILE A 112 -0.86 3.10 1.27
C ILE A 112 -2.30 3.09 1.78
N ARG A 113 -3.28 3.03 0.88
CA ARG A 113 -4.71 2.96 1.26
C ARG A 113 -5.05 1.64 1.97
N ALA A 114 -4.51 0.51 1.52
CA ALA A 114 -4.70 -0.78 2.18
C ALA A 114 -4.17 -0.74 3.63
N LYS A 115 -2.97 -0.19 3.84
CA LYS A 115 -2.34 -0.05 5.16
C LYS A 115 -3.12 0.87 6.10
N TYR A 116 -3.39 2.11 5.66
CA TYR A 116 -3.78 3.18 6.59
C TYR A 116 -5.27 3.54 6.52
N GLU A 117 -5.87 3.49 5.33
CA GLU A 117 -7.28 3.87 5.10
C GLU A 117 -8.22 2.72 5.39
N ARG A 118 -8.00 1.58 4.73
CA ARG A 118 -8.83 0.38 4.86
C ARG A 118 -8.36 -0.54 5.98
N LYS A 119 -7.12 -0.37 6.44
CA LYS A 119 -6.51 -1.14 7.54
C LYS A 119 -6.58 -2.65 7.30
N GLU A 120 -6.40 -3.07 6.04
CA GLU A 120 -6.55 -4.45 5.59
C GLU A 120 -5.66 -5.42 6.35
N PHE A 121 -4.46 -4.99 6.75
CA PHE A 121 -3.48 -5.85 7.42
C PHE A 121 -3.55 -5.77 8.94
N MET A 122 -4.54 -5.04 9.48
CA MET A 122 -4.84 -4.98 10.91
C MET A 122 -5.98 -5.92 11.31
N PHE A 123 -6.86 -6.28 10.37
CA PHE A 123 -8.05 -7.11 10.60
C PHE A 123 -8.23 -8.09 9.44
N LEU A 124 -8.29 -9.40 9.73
CA LEU A 124 -8.34 -10.45 8.70
C LEU A 124 -9.61 -10.38 7.86
N GLU A 125 -10.72 -9.94 8.44
CA GLU A 125 -12.02 -9.82 7.78
C GLU A 125 -11.98 -8.84 6.60
N GLN A 126 -11.08 -7.86 6.63
CA GLN A 126 -10.90 -6.90 5.54
C GLN A 126 -10.20 -7.53 4.32
N GLN A 127 -9.67 -8.75 4.46
CA GLN A 127 -8.92 -9.46 3.42
C GLN A 127 -9.78 -10.46 2.65
N GLU A 128 -10.99 -10.76 3.14
CA GLU A 128 -11.95 -11.67 2.50
C GLU A 128 -12.16 -11.39 1.00
N PRO A 129 -12.28 -10.13 0.52
CA PRO A 129 -12.53 -9.85 -0.90
C PRO A 129 -11.46 -10.37 -1.87
N TYR A 130 -10.27 -10.72 -1.38
CA TYR A 130 -9.18 -11.28 -2.18
C TYR A 130 -8.54 -12.54 -1.60
N SER A 131 -8.99 -13.01 -0.44
CA SER A 131 -8.41 -14.17 0.26
C SER A 131 -9.35 -15.39 0.32
N ALA A 132 -10.63 -15.24 -0.04
CA ALA A 132 -11.65 -16.30 0.06
C ALA A 132 -11.52 -17.44 -0.99
N GLY A 133 -10.51 -17.43 -1.85
CA GLY A 133 -10.36 -18.41 -2.95
C GLY A 133 -11.40 -18.29 -4.06
N TYR A 134 -12.33 -17.33 -3.96
CA TYR A 134 -13.32 -17.00 -5.00
C TYR A 134 -13.46 -15.49 -5.12
N ARG A 135 -13.47 -14.97 -6.35
CA ARG A 135 -13.72 -13.55 -6.61
C ARG A 135 -14.42 -13.38 -7.94
N GLU A 136 -15.46 -12.56 -7.96
CA GLU A 136 -16.08 -12.13 -9.19
C GLU A 136 -16.20 -10.61 -9.27
N GLY A 137 -16.31 -10.10 -10.49
CA GLY A 137 -16.46 -8.67 -10.71
C GLY A 137 -16.46 -8.30 -12.17
N PHE A 138 -16.77 -7.05 -12.44
CA PHE A 138 -16.80 -6.50 -13.78
C PHE A 138 -15.52 -5.73 -14.06
N LEU A 139 -14.84 -6.06 -15.17
CA LEU A 139 -13.63 -5.37 -15.61
C LEU A 139 -13.76 -4.99 -17.09
N TRP A 140 -13.17 -3.84 -17.43
CA TRP A 140 -13.03 -3.39 -18.80
C TRP A 140 -11.96 -4.21 -19.52
N LYS A 141 -12.38 -5.12 -20.40
CA LYS A 141 -11.49 -5.96 -21.18
C LYS A 141 -11.33 -5.40 -22.59
N ARG A 142 -10.08 -5.24 -23.03
CA ARG A 142 -9.78 -4.92 -24.43
C ARG A 142 -10.13 -6.11 -25.35
N GLY A 143 -10.89 -5.84 -26.40
CA GLY A 143 -11.18 -6.76 -27.49
C GLY A 143 -9.93 -7.07 -28.30
N ARG A 144 -9.82 -8.32 -28.79
CA ARG A 144 -8.63 -8.79 -29.51
C ARG A 144 -8.43 -8.02 -30.83
N ASP A 145 -9.51 -7.88 -31.60
CA ASP A 145 -9.41 -7.48 -33.00
C ASP A 145 -9.80 -6.01 -33.23
N ASN A 146 -10.70 -5.46 -32.41
CA ASN A 146 -11.21 -4.09 -32.57
C ASN A 146 -10.55 -3.06 -31.64
N GLY A 147 -9.71 -3.52 -30.69
CA GLY A 147 -9.08 -2.66 -29.69
C GLY A 147 -10.02 -1.96 -28.70
N GLN A 148 -11.34 -2.19 -28.78
CA GLN A 148 -12.34 -1.56 -27.93
C GLN A 148 -12.35 -2.20 -26.54
N TYR A 149 -12.56 -1.39 -25.50
CA TYR A 149 -12.78 -1.89 -24.15
C TYR A 149 -14.26 -2.15 -23.92
N LEU A 150 -14.60 -3.35 -23.49
CA LEU A 150 -15.97 -3.73 -23.18
C LEU A 150 -16.04 -4.27 -21.76
N ASN A 151 -17.13 -3.97 -21.07
CA ASN A 151 -17.33 -4.43 -19.70
C ASN A 151 -17.65 -5.94 -19.68
N ARG A 152 -16.94 -6.71 -18.87
CA ARG A 152 -17.04 -8.18 -18.83
C ARG A 152 -17.05 -8.68 -17.40
N LYS A 153 -17.91 -9.64 -17.08
CA LYS A 153 -17.87 -10.34 -15.78
C LYS A 153 -16.69 -11.31 -15.79
N PHE A 154 -15.83 -11.23 -14.79
CA PHE A 154 -14.73 -12.15 -14.51
C PHE A 154 -15.05 -12.95 -13.26
N ILE A 155 -14.62 -14.21 -13.23
CA ILE A 155 -14.69 -15.11 -12.08
C ILE A 155 -13.33 -15.78 -11.92
N LEU A 156 -12.68 -15.56 -10.77
CA LEU A 156 -11.50 -16.26 -10.30
C LEU A 156 -11.96 -17.30 -9.28
N SER A 157 -11.67 -18.58 -9.53
CA SER A 157 -12.03 -19.70 -8.66
C SER A 157 -10.80 -20.57 -8.41
N GLU A 158 -10.34 -20.61 -7.16
CA GLU A 158 -9.24 -21.48 -6.73
C GLU A 158 -9.66 -22.95 -6.75
N ARG A 159 -10.90 -23.25 -6.34
CA ARG A 159 -11.49 -24.60 -6.39
C ARG A 159 -11.38 -25.21 -7.78
N ASP A 160 -11.65 -24.41 -8.81
CA ASP A 160 -11.63 -24.85 -10.19
C ASP A 160 -10.26 -24.61 -10.86
N GLY A 161 -9.34 -23.90 -10.19
CA GLY A 161 -8.02 -23.53 -10.72
C GLY A 161 -8.09 -22.62 -11.96
N VAL A 162 -9.08 -21.73 -12.06
CA VAL A 162 -9.38 -20.98 -13.29
C VAL A 162 -9.75 -19.52 -13.08
N LEU A 163 -9.37 -18.70 -14.06
CA LEU A 163 -9.95 -17.37 -14.31
C LEU A 163 -10.79 -17.44 -15.59
N LYS A 164 -12.09 -17.14 -15.47
CA LYS A 164 -13.08 -17.16 -16.57
C LYS A 164 -13.67 -15.77 -16.77
N TYR A 165 -14.15 -15.46 -17.98
CA TYR A 165 -14.96 -14.26 -18.23
C TYR A 165 -16.07 -14.45 -19.28
N PHE A 166 -17.09 -13.60 -19.22
CA PHE A 166 -18.36 -13.72 -19.97
C PHE A 166 -18.68 -12.47 -20.81
N ASN A 167 -19.34 -12.63 -21.96
CA ASN A 167 -19.53 -11.56 -22.97
C ASN A 167 -20.72 -10.63 -22.67
N LYS A 168 -21.69 -11.10 -21.86
CA LYS A 168 -22.93 -10.43 -21.49
C LYS A 168 -23.29 -10.76 -20.04
N ASN A 169 -24.32 -10.12 -19.50
CA ASN A 169 -24.86 -10.41 -18.17
C ASN A 169 -25.37 -11.87 -18.03
N ASP A 170 -25.63 -12.55 -19.15
CA ASP A 170 -25.99 -13.98 -19.17
C ASP A 170 -24.74 -14.87 -19.10
N VAL A 171 -24.74 -15.72 -18.07
CA VAL A 171 -23.64 -16.63 -17.67
C VAL A 171 -23.53 -17.86 -18.58
N SER A 172 -24.35 -17.94 -19.63
CA SER A 172 -24.46 -19.12 -20.51
C SER A 172 -23.28 -19.27 -21.48
N ASP A 173 -22.65 -18.17 -21.90
CA ASP A 173 -21.58 -18.19 -22.91
C ASP A 173 -20.21 -17.89 -22.29
N ILE A 174 -19.53 -18.95 -21.84
CA ILE A 174 -18.11 -18.89 -21.41
C ILE A 174 -17.23 -18.68 -22.64
N ILE A 175 -16.39 -17.64 -22.64
CA ILE A 175 -15.55 -17.34 -23.81
C ILE A 175 -14.17 -17.95 -23.67
N MET A 176 -13.56 -17.79 -22.50
CA MET A 176 -12.17 -18.18 -22.26
C MET A 176 -12.01 -18.62 -20.81
N ILE A 177 -11.23 -19.69 -20.65
CA ILE A 177 -10.83 -20.27 -19.38
C ILE A 177 -9.30 -20.26 -19.38
N GLN A 178 -8.70 -19.47 -18.50
CA GLN A 178 -7.29 -19.62 -18.21
C GLN A 178 -7.15 -20.56 -17.03
N THR A 179 -6.54 -21.73 -17.25
CA THR A 179 -6.22 -22.69 -16.19
C THR A 179 -4.88 -22.31 -15.56
N PHE A 180 -4.84 -22.29 -14.24
CA PHE A 180 -3.62 -22.20 -13.47
C PHE A 180 -3.21 -23.63 -13.08
N LYS A 181 -1.93 -23.98 -13.23
CA LYS A 181 -1.44 -25.23 -12.64
C LYS A 181 -1.52 -25.10 -11.11
N PRO A 182 -2.13 -26.06 -10.40
CA PRO A 182 -2.05 -26.12 -8.95
C PRO A 182 -0.65 -26.62 -8.56
N SER A 183 0.34 -25.76 -8.70
CA SER A 183 1.71 -26.04 -8.27
C SER A 183 2.37 -24.72 -7.95
N LEU A 184 2.15 -24.24 -6.72
CA LEU A 184 3.09 -23.59 -5.81
C LEU A 184 2.32 -22.97 -4.62
N CYS A 185 1.66 -23.84 -3.84
CA CYS A 185 1.65 -23.67 -2.39
C CYS A 185 2.81 -24.53 -1.84
N PHE A 186 3.39 -24.07 -0.73
CA PHE A 186 4.60 -24.56 -0.04
C PHE A 186 5.91 -23.90 -0.47
N GLY A 187 6.52 -23.22 0.49
CA GLY A 187 7.56 -22.24 0.29
C GLY A 187 8.98 -22.79 0.19
N PHE A 188 9.87 -21.82 -0.02
CA PHE A 188 11.26 -21.79 0.39
C PHE A 188 11.56 -20.39 0.90
#